data_AF-A0A1A8NT30-F1
#
_entry.id   AF-A0A1A8NT30-F1
#
_cell.length_a   1.000
_cell.length_b   1.000
_cell.length_c   1.000
_cell.angle_alpha   90.00
_cell.angle_beta   90.00
_cell.angle_gamma   90.00
#
_symmetry.space_group_name_H-M   'P 1'
#
loop_
_entity.id
_entity.type
_entity.pdbx_description
1 polymer ?
#
loop_
_entity_poly.entity_id
_entity_poly.type
_entity_poly.pdbx_seq_one_letter_code
_entity_poly.pdbx_strand_id
1 'polypeptide(L)'
;KRGPEWYMVRVELTVTDVNDNAPEWSMVPSPYLAVVPPDAAAGSVIYKLNALDGDEGLNGEVEYFLSDGGDGRFEVDRKSGQVRTT
;
A
#
# COMPACT_ATOMS: atom_id res chain seq x y z
N LYS A 1 7.44 42.76 49.64
CA LYS A 1 6.71 41.48 49.42
C LYS A 1 6.96 41.04 47.98
N ARG A 2 7.64 39.91 47.76
CA ARG A 2 7.88 39.36 46.41
C ARG A 2 6.57 38.73 45.92
N GLY A 3 6.14 39.09 44.70
CA GLY A 3 4.91 38.55 44.07
C GLY A 3 5.06 37.08 43.69
N PRO A 4 3.98 36.41 43.24
CA PRO A 4 4.02 34.99 42.92
C PRO A 4 5.03 34.71 41.81
N GLU A 5 5.97 33.81 42.05
CA GLU A 5 6.87 33.29 41.03
C GLU A 5 6.07 32.30 40.19
N TRP A 6 5.72 32.68 38.97
CA TRP A 6 5.13 31.76 38.02
C TRP A 6 6.22 30.85 37.46
N TYR A 7 5.89 29.58 37.27
CA TYR A 7 6.76 28.61 36.64
C TYR A 7 6.18 28.24 35.28
N MET A 8 6.99 28.39 34.23
CA MET A 8 6.66 27.90 32.89
C MET A 8 7.37 26.57 32.68
N VAL A 9 6.62 25.58 32.22
CA VAL A 9 7.14 24.27 31.81
C VAL A 9 6.78 24.06 30.34
N ARG A 10 7.74 23.58 29.56
CA ARG A 10 7.47 23.16 28.19
C ARG A 10 6.83 21.77 28.22
N VAL A 11 5.68 21.65 27.58
CA VAL A 11 5.03 20.37 27.29
C VAL A 11 5.27 20.07 25.82
N GLU A 12 5.76 18.87 25.54
CA GLU A 12 5.88 18.36 24.17
C GLU A 12 4.74 17.38 23.92
N LEU A 13 4.01 17.62 22.84
CA LEU A 13 2.92 16.77 22.39
C LEU A 13 3.32 16.16 21.06
N THR A 14 3.25 14.83 20.98
CA THR A 14 3.44 14.08 19.74
C THR A 14 2.10 13.44 19.38
N VAL A 15 1.62 13.71 18.18
CA VAL A 15 0.47 12.99 17.62
C VAL A 15 1.01 11.72 17.01
N THR A 16 0.45 10.59 17.41
CA THR A 16 0.76 9.28 16.82
C THR A 16 -0.25 8.96 15.74
N ASP A 17 0.23 8.35 14.67
CA ASP A 17 -0.59 7.86 13.58
C ASP A 17 -1.53 6.72 14.00
N VAL A 18 -2.70 6.64 13.36
CA VAL A 18 -3.67 5.56 13.46
C VAL A 18 -4.05 5.17 12.03
N ASN A 19 -4.19 3.88 11.75
CA ASN A 19 -4.63 3.44 10.43
C ASN A 19 -6.08 3.89 10.16
N ASP A 20 -6.24 5.03 9.48
CA ASP A 20 -7.52 5.64 9.16
C ASP A 20 -7.70 5.97 7.67
N ASN A 21 -6.65 5.77 6.87
CA ASN A 21 -6.72 5.78 5.42
C ASN A 21 -6.81 4.33 4.89
N ALA A 22 -7.36 4.18 3.69
CA ALA A 22 -7.42 2.90 3.01
C ALA A 22 -6.57 2.96 1.74
N PRO A 23 -5.99 1.83 1.28
CA PRO A 23 -5.18 1.84 0.07
C PRO A 23 -5.99 2.27 -1.15
N GLU A 24 -5.47 3.26 -1.88
CA GLU A 24 -6.06 3.78 -3.12
C GLU A 24 -5.25 3.34 -4.34
N TRP A 25 -5.94 2.79 -5.33
CA TRP A 25 -5.37 2.42 -6.62
C TRP A 25 -4.84 3.65 -7.37
N SER A 26 -3.57 3.61 -7.79
CA SER A 26 -2.93 4.77 -8.43
C SER A 26 -3.36 5.00 -9.88
N MET A 27 -3.95 4.01 -10.54
CA MET A 27 -4.44 4.15 -11.91
C MET A 27 -5.96 4.21 -11.91
N VAL A 28 -6.50 5.34 -12.36
CA VAL A 28 -7.94 5.59 -12.51
C VAL A 28 -8.16 6.19 -13.89
N PRO A 29 -9.10 5.68 -14.71
CA PRO A 29 -10.14 4.70 -14.36
C PRO A 29 -9.75 3.22 -14.59
N SER A 30 -10.42 2.34 -13.86
CA SER A 30 -10.50 0.89 -14.07
C SER A 30 -11.26 0.58 -15.38
N PRO A 31 -10.92 -0.48 -16.15
CA PRO A 31 -10.08 -1.63 -15.79
C PRO A 31 -8.59 -1.52 -16.12
N TYR A 32 -7.80 -2.30 -15.38
CA TYR A 32 -6.42 -2.63 -15.70
C TYR A 32 -6.37 -3.70 -16.80
N LEU A 33 -5.69 -3.40 -17.92
CA LEU A 33 -5.56 -4.34 -19.03
C LEU A 33 -4.08 -4.68 -19.25
N ALA A 34 -3.79 -5.98 -19.26
CA ALA A 34 -2.49 -6.54 -19.62
C ALA A 34 -2.69 -7.55 -20.75
N VAL A 35 -1.77 -7.56 -21.72
CA VAL A 35 -1.76 -8.54 -22.82
C VAL A 35 -0.67 -9.56 -22.52
N VAL A 36 -1.05 -10.83 -22.46
CA VAL A 36 -0.13 -11.93 -22.16
C VAL A 36 0.08 -12.75 -23.44
N PRO A 37 1.33 -12.89 -23.92
CA PRO A 37 1.63 -13.80 -25.02
C PRO A 37 1.28 -15.25 -24.67
N PRO A 38 0.77 -16.05 -25.62
CA PRO A 38 0.41 -17.44 -25.37
C PRO A 38 1.61 -18.34 -25.02
N ASP A 39 2.82 -17.90 -25.36
CA ASP A 39 4.10 -18.57 -25.11
C ASP A 39 4.89 -17.94 -23.95
N ALA A 40 4.25 -17.08 -23.14
CA ALA A 40 4.89 -16.48 -21.98
C ALA A 40 5.38 -17.57 -21.01
N ALA A 41 6.66 -17.53 -20.66
CA ALA A 41 7.25 -18.47 -19.71
C ALA A 41 6.64 -18.30 -18.31
N ALA A 42 6.58 -19.37 -17.52
CA ALA A 42 6.24 -19.31 -16.09
C ALA A 42 7.14 -18.31 -15.34
N GLY A 43 6.57 -17.57 -14.40
CA GLY A 43 7.22 -16.51 -13.63
C GLY A 43 7.37 -15.17 -14.36
N SER A 44 6.88 -15.05 -15.61
CA SER A 44 6.95 -13.80 -16.37
C SER A 44 6.09 -12.73 -15.71
N VAL A 45 6.67 -11.56 -15.43
CA VAL A 45 5.92 -10.41 -14.91
C VAL A 45 5.11 -9.79 -16.06
N ILE A 46 3.79 -9.82 -15.94
CA ILE A 46 2.87 -9.31 -16.96
C ILE A 46 2.28 -7.94 -16.59
N TYR A 47 2.28 -7.60 -15.30
CA TYR A 47 1.80 -6.32 -14.81
C TYR A 47 2.40 -5.97 -13.45
N LYS A 48 2.38 -4.69 -13.08
CA LYS A 48 2.68 -4.23 -11.73
C LYS A 48 1.54 -3.35 -11.24
N LEU A 49 0.81 -3.85 -10.25
CA LEU A 49 -0.20 -3.09 -9.53
C LEU A 49 0.46 -2.03 -8.65
N ASN A 50 -0.23 -0.91 -8.46
CA ASN A 50 0.20 0.14 -7.55
C ASN A 50 -1.02 0.70 -6.82
N ALA A 51 -0.99 0.61 -5.50
CA ALA A 51 -1.87 1.33 -4.60
C ALA A 51 -1.03 2.04 -3.53
N LEU A 52 -1.56 3.14 -3.02
CA LEU A 52 -0.92 3.98 -2.01
C LEU A 52 -1.88 4.16 -0.85
N ASP A 53 -1.35 4.07 0.36
CA ASP A 53 -2.05 4.38 1.59
C ASP A 53 -1.39 5.63 2.22
N GLY A 54 -2.21 6.52 2.76
CA GLY A 54 -1.79 7.82 3.29
C GLY A 54 -1.22 7.75 4.71
N ASP A 55 -1.38 6.62 5.39
CA ASP A 55 -0.96 6.44 6.78
C ASP A 55 0.58 6.31 6.95
N GLU A 56 1.07 6.50 8.17
CA GLU A 56 2.51 6.47 8.44
C GLU A 56 3.03 5.04 8.72
N GLY A 57 4.22 4.73 8.17
CA GLY A 57 4.94 3.50 8.49
C GLY A 57 4.16 2.23 8.13
N LEU A 58 3.97 1.35 9.12
CA LEU A 58 3.27 0.07 8.91
C LEU A 58 1.79 0.25 8.60
N ASN A 59 1.18 1.35 9.03
CA ASN A 59 -0.23 1.61 8.75
C ASN A 59 -0.43 1.89 7.26
N GLY A 60 0.57 2.49 6.59
CA GLY A 60 0.56 2.72 5.15
C GLY A 60 1.08 1.55 4.30
N GLU A 61 1.39 0.39 4.89
CA GLU A 61 1.86 -0.77 4.12
C GLU A 61 0.71 -1.45 3.34
N VAL A 62 0.86 -1.51 2.03
CA VAL A 62 -0.12 -2.15 1.14
C VAL A 62 0.26 -3.60 0.86
N GLU A 63 -0.75 -4.47 0.84
CA GLU A 63 -0.60 -5.87 0.41
C GLU A 63 -1.61 -6.26 -0.67
N TYR A 64 -1.15 -7.05 -1.64
CA TYR A 64 -1.91 -7.42 -2.83
C TYR A 64 -2.35 -8.88 -2.79
N PHE A 65 -3.58 -9.13 -3.22
CA PHE A 65 -4.15 -10.47 -3.38
C PHE A 65 -5.02 -10.53 -4.63
N LEU A 66 -5.01 -11.67 -5.33
CA LEU A 66 -5.96 -11.95 -6.40
C LEU A 66 -7.19 -12.64 -5.80
N SER A 67 -8.38 -12.10 -6.08
CA SER A 67 -9.64 -12.78 -5.77
C SER A 67 -9.87 -13.99 -6.68
N ASP A 68 -9.34 -13.94 -7.90
CA ASP A 68 -9.30 -15.03 -8.88
C ASP A 68 -7.95 -15.00 -9.62
N GLY A 69 -7.24 -16.14 -9.61
CA GLY A 69 -5.97 -16.32 -10.31
C GLY A 69 -6.12 -16.84 -11.74
N GLY A 70 -7.34 -16.87 -12.29
CA GLY A 70 -7.64 -17.39 -13.61
C GLY A 70 -7.27 -18.87 -13.72
N ASP A 71 -7.89 -19.71 -12.90
CA ASP A 71 -7.59 -21.16 -12.76
C ASP A 71 -6.14 -21.45 -12.38
N GLY A 72 -5.51 -20.56 -11.61
CA GLY A 72 -4.12 -20.71 -11.19
C GLY A 72 -3.12 -20.54 -12.32
N ARG A 73 -3.43 -19.69 -13.31
CA ARG A 73 -2.48 -19.23 -14.35
C ARG A 73 -1.71 -17.98 -13.94
N PHE A 74 -2.21 -17.27 -12.93
CA PHE A 74 -1.66 -16.02 -12.47
C PHE A 74 -1.53 -15.98 -10.95
N GLU A 75 -0.47 -15.34 -10.51
CA GLU A 75 -0.22 -15.02 -9.10
C GLU A 75 0.16 -13.55 -8.96
N VAL A 76 0.04 -13.01 -7.75
CA VAL A 76 0.53 -11.67 -7.40
C VAL A 76 1.51 -11.76 -6.24
N ASP A 77 2.65 -11.09 -6.38
CA ASP A 77 3.55 -10.89 -5.25
C ASP A 77 2.91 -9.90 -4.25
N ARG A 78 2.70 -10.37 -3.03
CA ARG A 78 1.94 -9.67 -1.98
C ARG A 78 2.49 -8.30 -1.63
N LYS A 79 3.80 -8.05 -1.78
CA LYS A 79 4.43 -6.78 -1.36
C LYS A 79 4.75 -5.86 -2.54
N SER A 80 5.19 -6.41 -3.66
CA SER A 80 5.59 -5.63 -4.83
C SER A 80 4.45 -5.34 -5.80
N GLY A 81 3.33 -6.06 -5.70
CA GLY A 81 2.18 -5.95 -6.62
C GLY A 81 2.47 -6.49 -8.02
N GLN A 82 3.58 -7.22 -8.22
CA GLN A 82 3.89 -7.84 -9.50
C GLN A 82 2.96 -9.02 -9.77
N VAL A 83 2.21 -8.94 -10.88
CA VAL A 83 1.40 -10.06 -11.37
C VAL A 83 2.25 -10.88 -12.32
N ARG A 84 2.29 -12.19 -12.10
CA ARG A 84 3.13 -13.13 -12.84
C ARG A 84 2.31 -14.29 -13.39
N THR A 85 2.78 -14.88 -14.48
CA THR A 85 2.36 -16.20 -14.93
C THR A 85 2.91 -17.27 -13.98
N THR A 86 2.16 -18.35 -13.77
CA THR A 86 2.57 -19.52 -12.98
C THR A 86 2.95 -20.69 -13.85
#